data_AF-A0A9D1YNZ4-F1
#
_entry.id   AF-A0A9D1YNZ4-F1
#
_cell.length_a   1.000
_cell.length_b   1.000
_cell.length_c   1.000
_cell.angle_alpha   90.00
_cell.angle_beta   90.00
_cell.angle_gamma   90.00
#
_symmetry.space_group_name_H-M   'P 1'
#
loop_
_entity.id
_entity.type
_entity.pdbx_description
1 polymer ?
#
loop_
_entity_poly.entity_id
_entity_poly.type
_entity_poly.pdbx_seq_one_letter_code
_entity_poly.pdbx_strand_id
1 'polypeptide(L)'
;MQSLLYVFAGKFLDKNDLEKVKEVISMTILGELLMNDGIKKGIKEGIKEGIEQGEQKVNRLIQLLIENSRSDEISRAVTDRQFQEQLFKEFSL
;
A
#
# COMPACT_ATOMS: atom_id res chain seq x y z
N MET A 1 12.94 15.49 -21.96
CA MET A 1 14.23 15.70 -21.26
C MET A 1 14.63 14.50 -20.41
N GLN A 2 13.78 13.94 -19.54
CA GLN A 2 14.11 12.73 -18.74
C GLN A 2 14.44 11.48 -19.57
N SER A 3 13.86 11.33 -20.77
CA SER A 3 14.08 10.18 -21.66
C SER A 3 15.50 10.07 -22.21
N LEU A 4 16.18 11.19 -22.47
CA LEU A 4 17.57 11.18 -22.97
C LEU A 4 18.54 10.73 -21.89
N LEU A 5 18.37 11.22 -20.66
CA LEU A 5 19.25 10.87 -19.54
C LEU A 5 19.22 9.36 -19.26
N TYR A 6 18.03 8.76 -19.33
CA TYR A 6 17.84 7.31 -19.16
C TYR A 6 18.49 6.51 -20.29
N VAL A 7 18.32 6.96 -21.54
CA VAL A 7 18.97 6.35 -22.71
C VAL A 7 20.50 6.45 -22.63
N PHE A 8 21.03 7.59 -22.17
CA PHE A 8 22.46 7.76 -21.95
C PHE A 8 22.99 6.88 -20.82
N ALA A 9 22.29 6.80 -19.69
CA ALA A 9 22.67 5.92 -18.59
C ALA A 9 22.71 4.45 -19.03
N GLY A 10 21.69 3.95 -19.73
CA GLY A 10 21.67 2.57 -20.21
C GLY A 10 22.63 2.27 -21.36
N LYS A 11 23.08 3.30 -22.11
CA LYS A 11 24.02 3.13 -23.23
C LYS A 11 25.49 3.23 -22.79
N PHE A 12 25.79 3.99 -21.74
CA PHE A 12 27.16 4.33 -21.36
C PHE A 12 27.57 3.86 -19.96
N LEU A 13 26.64 3.43 -19.11
CA LEU A 13 26.93 2.91 -17.78
C LEU A 13 26.51 1.44 -17.70
N ASP A 14 27.41 0.61 -17.19
CA ASP A 14 27.07 -0.76 -16.83
C ASP A 14 26.40 -0.82 -15.44
N LYS A 15 26.01 -2.02 -15.00
CA LYS A 15 25.36 -2.19 -13.69
C LYS A 15 26.25 -1.73 -12.52
N ASN A 16 27.56 -1.94 -12.60
CA ASN A 16 28.49 -1.56 -11.53
C ASN A 16 28.65 -0.04 -11.47
N ASP A 17 28.68 0.62 -12.64
CA ASP A 17 28.73 2.07 -12.72
C ASP A 17 27.44 2.71 -12.19
N LEU A 18 26.28 2.10 -12.46
CA LEU A 18 25.01 2.55 -11.90
C LEU A 18 24.96 2.39 -10.37
N GLU A 19 25.49 1.31 -9.81
CA GLU A 19 25.58 1.16 -8.35
C GLU A 19 26.51 2.21 -7.72
N LYS A 20 27.66 2.51 -8.34
CA LYS A 20 28.54 3.61 -7.87
C LYS A 20 27.84 4.96 -7.91
N VAL A 21 27.14 5.26 -9.00
CA VAL A 21 26.35 6.51 -9.12
C VAL A 21 25.28 6.58 -8.04
N LYS A 22 24.58 5.47 -7.79
CA LYS A 22 23.59 5.37 -6.71
C LYS A 22 24.23 5.61 -5.34
N GLU A 23 25.36 4.98 -5.03
CA GLU A 23 26.10 5.23 -3.78
C GLU A 23 26.43 6.70 -3.58
N VAL A 24 27.00 7.34 -4.62
CA VAL A 24 27.33 8.78 -4.56
C VAL A 24 26.08 9.60 -4.32
N ILE A 25 25.01 9.37 -5.08
CA ILE A 25 23.75 10.12 -4.93
C ILE A 25 23.16 9.92 -3.53
N SER A 26 23.14 8.68 -3.02
CA SER A 26 22.63 8.34 -1.70
C SER A 26 23.29 9.11 -0.56
N MET A 27 24.56 9.51 -0.72
CA MET A 27 25.29 10.31 0.28
C MET A 27 25.05 11.83 0.18
N THR A 28 24.30 12.29 -0.83
CA THR A 28 24.04 13.72 -1.06
C THR A 28 22.67 14.14 -0.53
N ILE A 29 22.48 15.47 -0.43
CA ILE A 29 21.16 16.08 -0.21
C ILE A 29 20.13 15.60 -1.25
N LEU A 30 20.56 15.38 -2.50
CA LEU A 30 19.68 14.85 -3.53
C LEU A 30 19.21 13.43 -3.19
N GLY A 31 20.09 12.57 -2.68
CA GLY A 31 19.74 11.24 -2.20
C GLY A 31 18.74 11.26 -1.05
N GLU A 32 18.95 12.16 -0.09
CA GLU A 32 18.03 12.37 1.04
C GLU A 32 16.64 12.83 0.56
N LEU A 33 16.57 13.79 -0.36
CA LEU A 33 15.31 14.26 -0.93
C LEU A 33 14.58 13.14 -1.67
N LEU A 34 15.29 12.38 -2.51
CA LEU A 34 14.72 11.25 -3.24
C LEU A 34 14.20 10.15 -2.31
N MET A 35 14.94 9.85 -1.22
CA MET A 35 14.51 8.88 -0.21
C MET A 35 13.25 9.36 0.52
N ASN A 36 13.22 10.63 0.94
CA ASN A 36 12.07 11.22 1.62
C ASN A 36 10.82 11.23 0.73
N ASP A 37 10.96 11.57 -0.56
CA ASP A 37 9.87 11.52 -1.53
C ASP A 37 9.40 10.07 -1.76
N GLY A 38 10.33 9.12 -1.84
CA GLY A 38 10.03 7.70 -1.91
C GLY A 38 9.22 7.21 -0.71
N ILE A 39 9.63 7.57 0.52
CA ILE A 39 8.92 7.24 1.76
C ILE A 39 7.52 7.85 1.75
N LYS A 40 7.39 9.15 1.44
CA LYS A 40 6.09 9.83 1.39
C LYS A 40 5.14 9.16 0.40
N LYS A 41 5.65 8.81 -0.78
CA LYS A 41 4.88 8.09 -1.81
C LYS A 41 4.45 6.71 -1.31
N GLY A 42 5.38 5.95 -0.74
CA GLY A 42 5.10 4.61 -0.19
C GLY A 42 4.07 4.64 0.93
N ILE A 43 4.15 5.62 1.85
CA ILE A 43 3.13 5.82 2.90
C ILE A 43 1.76 6.12 2.27
N LYS A 44 1.71 7.02 1.29
CA LYS A 44 0.46 7.39 0.62
C LYS A 44 -0.18 6.21 -0.10
N GLU A 45 0.62 5.42 -0.81
CA GLU A 45 0.16 4.21 -1.51
C GLU A 45 -0.28 3.14 -0.50
N GLY A 46 0.50 2.89 0.55
CA GLY A 46 0.14 1.93 1.59
C GLY A 46 -1.12 2.29 2.37
N ILE A 47 -1.36 3.58 2.66
CA ILE A 47 -2.62 4.04 3.26
C ILE A 47 -3.79 3.78 2.31
N LYS A 48 -3.64 4.09 1.03
CA LYS A 48 -4.68 3.86 0.03
C LYS A 48 -5.01 2.37 -0.08
N GLU A 49 -4.01 1.51 -0.18
CA GLU A 49 -4.19 0.06 -0.23
C GLU A 49 -4.83 -0.48 1.05
N GLY A 50 -4.42 0.01 2.23
CA GLY A 50 -5.01 -0.38 3.50
C GLY A 50 -6.48 0.00 3.64
N ILE A 51 -6.87 1.18 3.14
CA ILE A 51 -8.29 1.60 3.09
C ILE A 51 -9.08 0.69 2.16
N GLU A 52 -8.58 0.44 0.94
CA GLU A 52 -9.26 -0.42 -0.04
C GLU A 52 -9.43 -1.85 0.49
N GLN A 53 -8.39 -2.43 1.11
CA GLN A 53 -8.46 -3.73 1.76
C GLN A 53 -9.48 -3.74 2.92
N GLY A 54 -9.52 -2.68 3.73
CA GLY A 54 -10.49 -2.53 4.81
C GLY A 54 -11.93 -2.48 4.30
N GLU A 55 -12.19 -1.72 3.25
CA GLU A 55 -13.50 -1.63 2.60
C GLU A 55 -13.93 -2.98 2.01
N GLN A 56 -13.03 -3.66 1.29
CA GLN A 56 -13.29 -4.99 0.74
C GLN A 56 -13.59 -6.02 1.84
N LYS A 57 -12.85 -5.98 2.95
CA LYS A 57 -13.05 -6.88 4.09
C LYS A 57 -14.41 -6.67 4.75
N VAL A 58 -14.83 -5.42 4.96
CA VAL A 58 -16.17 -5.11 5.49
C VAL A 58 -17.28 -5.50 4.50
N ASN A 59 -17.10 -5.21 3.21
CA ASN A 59 -18.08 -5.60 2.19
C ASN A 59 -18.25 -7.12 2.13
N ARG A 60 -17.17 -7.88 2.26
CA ARG A 60 -17.22 -9.34 2.31
C ARG A 60 -17.96 -9.84 3.54
N LEU A 61 -17.73 -9.22 4.70
CA LEU A 61 -18.51 -9.53 5.90
C LEU A 61 -20.00 -9.29 5.70
N ILE A 62 -20.38 -8.14 5.11
CA ILE A 62 -21.78 -7.82 4.84
C ILE A 62 -22.42 -8.86 3.90
N GLN A 63 -21.73 -9.26 2.84
CA GLN A 63 -22.20 -10.31 1.94
C GLN A 63 -22.44 -11.63 2.68
N LEU A 64 -21.50 -12.05 3.53
CA LEU A 64 -21.64 -13.29 4.31
C LEU A 64 -22.82 -13.23 5.29
N LEU A 65 -23.04 -12.09 5.95
CA LEU A 65 -24.20 -11.91 6.82
C LEU A 65 -25.52 -12.02 6.05
N ILE A 66 -25.59 -11.43 4.85
CA ILE A 66 -26.78 -11.53 3.97
C ILE A 66 -27.00 -12.98 3.53
N GLU A 67 -25.95 -13.66 3.06
CA GLU A 67 -26.00 -15.06 2.61
C GLU A 67 -26.45 -16.01 3.74
N ASN A 68 -26.08 -15.70 4.99
CA ASN A 68 -26.47 -16.49 6.17
C ASN A 68 -27.78 -16.01 6.84
N SER A 69 -28.55 -15.13 6.18
CA SER A 69 -29.81 -14.56 6.72
C SER A 69 -29.67 -13.83 8.08
N ARG A 70 -28.47 -13.30 8.38
CA ARG A 70 -28.11 -12.56 9.61
C ARG A 70 -28.00 -11.05 9.35
N SER A 71 -28.83 -10.52 8.47
CA SER A 71 -28.79 -9.11 8.03
C SER A 71 -29.09 -8.12 9.18
N ASP A 72 -29.79 -8.56 10.22
CA ASP A 72 -30.06 -7.81 11.44
C ASP A 72 -28.78 -7.50 12.24
N GLU A 73 -27.76 -8.36 12.14
CA GLU A 73 -26.47 -8.17 12.80
C GLU A 73 -25.60 -7.09 12.15
N ILE A 74 -25.90 -6.66 10.92
CA ILE A 74 -25.11 -5.64 10.19
C ILE A 74 -25.06 -4.32 10.96
N SER A 75 -26.20 -3.85 11.45
CA SER A 75 -26.28 -2.58 12.21
C SER A 75 -25.41 -2.63 13.47
N ARG A 76 -25.42 -3.78 14.16
CA ARG A 76 -24.57 -4.03 15.32
C ARG A 76 -23.09 -4.10 14.92
N ALA A 77 -22.74 -4.79 13.84
CA ALA A 77 -21.36 -4.91 13.36
C ALA A 77 -20.75 -3.56 12.92
N VAL A 78 -21.55 -2.61 12.46
CA VAL A 78 -21.09 -1.26 12.10
C VAL A 78 -20.81 -0.38 13.32
N THR A 79 -21.51 -0.63 14.44
CA THR A 79 -21.45 0.21 15.64
C THR A 79 -20.61 -0.38 16.77
N ASP A 80 -20.53 -1.71 16.84
CA ASP A 80 -19.78 -2.46 17.84
C ASP A 80 -18.56 -3.12 17.20
N ARG A 81 -17.39 -2.52 17.45
CA ARG A 81 -16.13 -3.00 16.90
C ARG A 81 -15.72 -4.37 17.45
N GLN A 82 -16.02 -4.68 18.71
CA GLN A 82 -15.67 -5.98 19.27
C GLN A 82 -16.50 -7.08 18.60
N PHE A 83 -17.78 -6.81 18.38
CA PHE A 83 -18.65 -7.71 17.64
C PHE A 83 -18.22 -7.87 16.17
N GLN A 84 -17.84 -6.79 15.49
CA GLN A 84 -17.28 -6.86 14.14
C GLN A 84 -16.03 -7.76 14.08
N GLU A 85 -15.12 -7.64 15.05
CA GLU A 85 -13.93 -8.48 15.14
C GLU A 85 -14.26 -9.95 15.42
N GLN A 86 -15.31 -10.23 16.19
CA GLN A 86 -15.81 -11.60 16.38
C GLN A 86 -16.32 -12.19 15.07
N LEU A 87 -17.12 -11.44 14.31
CA LEU A 87 -17.62 -11.88 13.01
C LEU A 87 -16.49 -12.08 11.99
N PHE A 88 -15.46 -11.22 11.98
CA PHE A 88 -14.29 -11.45 11.15
C PHE A 88 -13.59 -12.77 11.50
N LYS A 89 -13.44 -13.09 12.79
CA LYS A 89 -12.87 -14.39 13.20
C LYS A 89 -13.79 -15.56 12.83
N GLU A 90 -15.09 -15.42 13.03
CA GLU A 90 -16.09 -16.44 12.71
C GLU A 90 -16.04 -16.82 11.22
N PHE A 91 -15.99 -15.83 10.34
CA PHE A 91 -15.93 -16.02 8.89
C PHE A 91 -14.51 -16.14 8.32
N SER A 92 -13.49 -16.19 9.18
CA SER A 92 -12.07 -16.28 8.79
C SER A 92 -11.60 -15.17 7.82
N LEU A 93 -12.02 -13.93 8.09
CA LEU A 93 -11.69 -12.71 7.33
C LEU A 93 -10.54 -11.90 7.94
#